data_AF-A0A4V1GDQ1-F1
#
_entry.id   AF-A0A4V1GDQ1-F1
#
_cell.length_a   1.000
_cell.length_b   1.000
_cell.length_c   1.000
_cell.angle_alpha   90.00
_cell.angle_beta   90.00
_cell.angle_gamma   90.00
#
_symmetry.space_group_name_H-M   'P 1'
#
loop_
_entity.id
_entity.type
_entity.pdbx_description
1 polymer ?
#
loop_
_entity_poly.entity_id
_entity_poly.type
_entity_poly.pdbx_seq_one_letter_code
_entity_poly.pdbx_strand_id
1 'polypeptide(L)'
;MIVNKTQFTFSLRAEWGPSDPEVESIWFLFKKAAEKIENDKIRDEADFCADRIYEKLQEARNHYKVVAESCFNSRPSSEITAVYNSLYGCLWSAYKDRLVKFTRSFGYDTGCLFSGDDYEQQMSGFIRRHPEVSDLKSFIDIQKRTWQDYLRDNRNVNEHDGDFRNKKNVPDFNNQENAKQIFIAVSKTIEMVGITLLSYKLPKYINVILVNNKATVFDRAHRYEVRHALQGTDAKPLFDSPYY
;
A
#
# COMPACT_ATOMS: atom_id res chain seq x y z
N MET A 1 17.41 -32.13 39.89
CA MET A 1 17.50 -32.57 38.48
C MET A 1 17.00 -31.45 37.60
N ILE A 2 17.90 -30.81 36.85
CA ILE A 2 17.55 -29.74 35.90
C ILE A 2 17.52 -30.41 34.52
N VAL A 3 16.34 -30.47 33.91
CA VAL A 3 16.22 -30.88 32.51
C VAL A 3 16.44 -29.63 31.67
N ASN A 4 17.67 -29.46 31.17
CA ASN A 4 17.97 -28.48 30.14
C ASN A 4 17.27 -28.91 28.84
N LYS A 5 16.09 -28.34 28.57
CA LYS A 5 15.53 -28.37 27.22
C LYS A 5 16.23 -27.28 26.41
N THR A 6 17.09 -27.68 25.49
CA THR A 6 17.58 -26.82 24.42
C THR A 6 16.36 -26.32 23.64
N GLN A 7 16.00 -25.06 23.83
CA GLN A 7 14.90 -24.45 23.10
C GLN A 7 15.42 -24.12 21.70
N PHE A 8 14.99 -24.90 20.70
CA PHE A 8 15.31 -24.61 19.30
C PHE A 8 14.62 -23.31 18.90
N THR A 9 15.42 -22.27 18.62
CA THR A 9 14.94 -21.02 18.05
C THR A 9 14.77 -21.20 16.55
N PHE A 10 13.53 -21.28 16.07
CA PHE A 10 13.26 -20.98 14.67
C PHE A 10 13.48 -19.49 14.45
N SER A 11 14.63 -19.10 13.92
CA SER A 11 14.79 -17.76 13.33
C SER A 11 14.93 -17.90 11.83
N LEU A 12 13.81 -17.82 11.12
CA LEU A 12 13.80 -17.58 9.69
C LEU A 12 14.05 -16.09 9.47
N ARG A 13 15.27 -15.63 9.74
CA ARG A 13 15.69 -14.28 9.36
C ARG A 13 16.22 -14.38 7.94
N ALA A 14 15.34 -14.18 6.97
CA ALA A 14 15.80 -13.55 5.74
C ALA A 14 16.35 -12.18 6.16
N GLU A 15 17.67 -12.04 6.19
CA GLU A 15 18.32 -10.76 6.41
C GLU A 15 18.08 -9.89 5.17
N TRP A 16 16.90 -9.29 5.11
CA TRP A 16 16.63 -8.15 4.24
C TRP A 16 17.59 -7.03 4.65
N GLY A 17 18.23 -6.38 3.67
CA GLY A 17 19.15 -5.29 3.96
C GLY A 17 18.44 -4.21 4.78
N PRO A 18 19.15 -3.44 5.63
CA PRO A 18 18.54 -2.38 6.46
C PRO A 18 17.87 -1.25 5.65
N SER A 19 17.87 -1.34 4.32
CA SER A 19 17.33 -0.37 3.38
C SER A 19 16.29 -0.97 2.42
N ASP A 20 15.95 -2.25 2.56
CA ASP A 20 14.93 -2.91 1.75
C ASP A 20 13.52 -2.62 2.32
N PRO A 21 12.49 -2.43 1.47
CA PRO A 21 11.12 -2.30 1.96
C PRO A 21 10.57 -3.66 2.44
N GLU A 22 10.11 -3.70 3.68
CA GLU A 22 9.40 -4.78 4.37
C GLU A 22 7.92 -4.81 3.95
N VAL A 23 7.67 -5.16 2.68
CA VAL A 23 6.32 -5.27 2.10
C VAL A 23 5.48 -6.40 2.74
N GLU A 24 6.15 -7.37 3.37
CA GLU A 24 5.52 -8.42 4.17
C GLU A 24 4.68 -7.87 5.31
N SER A 25 5.05 -6.71 5.88
CA SER A 25 4.29 -6.09 6.97
C SER A 25 2.84 -5.78 6.59
N ILE A 26 2.63 -5.28 5.38
CA ILE A 26 1.30 -4.99 4.82
C ILE A 26 0.53 -6.30 4.59
N TRP A 27 1.21 -7.31 4.05
CA TRP A 27 0.62 -8.62 3.83
C TRP A 27 0.15 -9.25 5.14
N PHE A 28 1.02 -9.34 6.15
CA PHE A 28 0.67 -9.87 7.46
C PHE A 28 -0.49 -9.12 8.11
N LEU A 29 -0.51 -7.79 7.98
CA LEU A 29 -1.63 -6.97 8.48
C LEU A 29 -2.95 -7.37 7.82
N PHE A 30 -2.99 -7.45 6.49
CA PHE A 30 -4.19 -7.81 5.75
C PHE A 30 -4.65 -9.24 6.03
N LYS A 31 -3.72 -10.22 6.03
CA LYS A 31 -4.03 -11.63 6.33
C LYS A 31 -4.61 -11.75 7.75
N LYS A 32 -3.94 -11.15 8.74
CA LYS A 32 -4.38 -11.18 10.14
C LYS A 32 -5.76 -10.56 10.32
N ALA A 33 -6.09 -9.51 9.58
CA ALA A 33 -7.41 -8.89 9.64
C ALA A 33 -8.46 -9.71 8.86
N ALA A 34 -8.14 -10.20 7.67
CA ALA A 34 -9.03 -11.03 6.86
C ALA A 34 -9.45 -12.29 7.62
N GLU A 35 -8.53 -12.97 8.30
CA GLU A 35 -8.79 -14.13 9.17
C GLU A 35 -9.86 -13.87 10.24
N LYS A 36 -10.11 -12.61 10.62
CA LYS A 36 -11.12 -12.26 11.63
C LYS A 36 -12.50 -11.98 11.03
N ILE A 37 -12.67 -12.00 9.71
CA ILE A 37 -13.97 -11.84 9.06
C ILE A 37 -14.80 -13.11 9.29
N GLU A 38 -16.01 -12.93 9.84
CA GLU A 38 -16.93 -14.03 10.18
C GLU A 38 -17.52 -14.71 8.93
N ASN A 39 -17.71 -13.96 7.85
CA ASN A 39 -18.23 -14.52 6.61
C ASN A 39 -17.11 -15.23 5.83
N ASP A 40 -17.16 -16.57 5.80
CA ASP A 40 -16.15 -17.42 5.16
C ASP A 40 -15.85 -17.02 3.70
N LYS A 41 -16.89 -16.76 2.90
CA LYS A 41 -16.71 -16.40 1.48
C LYS A 41 -15.96 -15.06 1.33
N ILE A 42 -16.32 -14.07 2.15
CA ILE A 42 -15.64 -12.77 2.13
C ILE A 42 -14.21 -12.90 2.65
N ARG A 43 -14.00 -13.66 3.73
CA ARG A 43 -12.68 -13.94 4.30
C ARG A 43 -11.76 -14.53 3.24
N ASP A 44 -12.18 -15.62 2.60
CA ASP A 44 -11.33 -16.38 1.69
C ASP A 44 -10.96 -15.54 0.45
N GLU A 45 -11.88 -14.74 -0.08
CA GLU A 45 -11.60 -13.84 -1.22
C GLU A 45 -10.71 -12.65 -0.80
N ALA A 46 -10.91 -12.07 0.39
CA ALA A 46 -10.04 -11.03 0.92
C ALA A 46 -8.62 -11.55 1.18
N ASP A 47 -8.50 -12.74 1.74
CA ASP A 47 -7.24 -13.43 1.98
C ASP A 47 -6.47 -13.69 0.67
N PHE A 48 -7.16 -14.22 -0.34
CA PHE A 48 -6.60 -14.42 -1.68
C PHE A 48 -6.15 -13.10 -2.33
N CYS A 49 -6.97 -12.05 -2.23
CA CYS A 49 -6.64 -10.75 -2.81
C CYS A 49 -5.46 -10.07 -2.07
N ALA A 50 -5.30 -10.29 -0.77
CA ALA A 50 -4.14 -9.81 -0.01
C ALA A 50 -2.84 -10.42 -0.55
N ASP A 51 -2.84 -11.71 -0.90
CA ASP A 51 -1.68 -12.37 -1.54
C ASP A 51 -1.35 -11.71 -2.89
N ARG A 52 -2.37 -11.33 -3.68
CA ARG A 52 -2.16 -10.65 -4.98
C ARG A 52 -1.55 -9.25 -4.83
N ILE A 53 -1.86 -8.53 -3.74
CA ILE A 53 -1.20 -7.26 -3.42
C ILE A 53 0.27 -7.53 -3.07
N TYR A 54 0.51 -8.50 -2.18
CA TYR A 54 1.85 -8.86 -1.73
C TYR A 54 2.77 -9.22 -2.89
N GLU A 55 2.34 -10.11 -3.79
CA GLU A 55 3.11 -10.51 -4.97
C GLU A 55 3.55 -9.29 -5.79
N LYS A 56 2.64 -8.34 -6.02
CA LYS A 56 2.95 -7.16 -6.84
C LYS A 56 3.86 -6.16 -6.13
N LEU A 57 3.72 -6.01 -4.82
CA LEU A 57 4.64 -5.22 -3.99
C LEU A 57 6.03 -5.89 -3.88
N GLN A 58 6.08 -7.22 -3.91
CA GLN A 58 7.33 -7.98 -3.93
C GLN A 58 8.09 -7.80 -5.25
N GLU A 59 7.38 -7.82 -6.39
CA GLU A 59 7.96 -7.44 -7.69
C GLU A 59 8.51 -6.01 -7.67
N ALA A 60 7.73 -5.06 -7.16
CA ALA A 60 8.17 -3.67 -7.00
C ALA A 60 9.42 -3.58 -6.11
N ARG A 61 9.47 -4.31 -4.99
CA ARG A 61 10.65 -4.38 -4.13
C ARG A 61 11.88 -4.83 -4.90
N ASN A 62 11.78 -5.89 -5.71
CA ASN A 62 12.92 -6.40 -6.47
C ASN A 62 13.49 -5.34 -7.41
N HIS A 63 12.64 -4.57 -8.10
CA HIS A 63 13.11 -3.45 -8.91
C HIS A 63 13.72 -2.33 -8.08
N TYR A 64 13.13 -2.00 -6.93
CA TYR A 64 13.69 -1.00 -6.02
C TYR A 64 15.09 -1.39 -5.51
N LYS A 65 15.34 -2.67 -5.21
CA LYS A 65 16.67 -3.15 -4.79
C LYS A 65 17.73 -2.85 -5.85
N VAL A 66 17.39 -3.03 -7.12
CA VAL A 66 18.27 -2.68 -8.25
C VAL A 66 18.51 -1.18 -8.31
N VAL A 67 17.45 -0.37 -8.16
CA VAL A 67 17.57 1.10 -8.11
C VAL A 67 18.48 1.54 -6.96
N ALA A 68 18.40 0.88 -5.81
CA ALA A 68 19.14 1.24 -4.60
C ALA A 68 20.64 0.87 -4.63
N GLU A 69 21.10 0.14 -5.66
CA GLU A 69 22.52 -0.20 -5.80
C GLU A 69 23.38 1.06 -6.01
N SER A 70 24.57 1.10 -5.41
CA SER A 70 25.47 2.25 -5.49
C SER A 70 25.97 2.55 -6.92
N CYS A 71 26.05 1.53 -7.77
CA CYS A 71 26.45 1.64 -9.18
C CYS A 71 25.25 1.77 -10.14
N PHE A 72 24.02 1.90 -9.64
CA PHE A 72 22.85 1.95 -10.51
C PHE A 72 22.91 3.09 -11.51
N ASN A 73 23.33 4.28 -11.07
CA ASN A 73 23.45 5.47 -11.93
C ASN A 73 24.59 5.40 -12.96
N SER A 74 25.49 4.40 -12.87
CA SER A 74 26.53 4.18 -13.89
C SER A 74 26.12 3.24 -15.02
N ARG A 75 24.90 2.67 -14.95
CA ARG A 75 24.37 1.78 -15.98
C ARG A 75 23.96 2.54 -17.25
N PRO A 76 23.81 1.86 -18.40
CA PRO A 76 23.25 2.47 -19.61
C PRO A 76 21.89 3.13 -19.34
N SER A 77 21.63 4.28 -19.96
CA SER A 77 20.40 5.05 -19.73
C SER A 77 19.13 4.24 -20.03
N SER A 78 19.15 3.39 -21.06
CA SER A 78 18.04 2.50 -21.40
C SER A 78 17.73 1.49 -20.28
N GLU A 79 18.75 0.96 -19.61
CA GLU A 79 18.57 0.04 -18.47
C GLU A 79 18.01 0.79 -17.26
N ILE A 80 18.54 1.97 -16.96
CA ILE A 80 18.05 2.82 -15.87
C ILE A 80 16.55 3.11 -16.07
N THR A 81 16.16 3.57 -17.25
CA THR A 81 14.76 3.84 -17.59
C THR A 81 13.89 2.58 -17.50
N ALA A 82 14.36 1.44 -18.00
CA ALA A 82 13.60 0.19 -17.94
C ALA A 82 13.33 -0.26 -16.50
N VAL A 83 14.31 -0.13 -15.60
CA VAL A 83 14.16 -0.49 -14.18
C VAL A 83 13.17 0.44 -13.47
N TYR A 84 13.25 1.76 -13.69
CA TYR A 84 12.28 2.71 -13.14
C TYR A 84 10.85 2.45 -13.64
N ASN A 85 10.69 2.22 -14.94
CA ASN A 85 9.39 1.91 -15.53
C ASN A 85 8.80 0.63 -14.93
N SER A 86 9.64 -0.39 -14.72
CA SER A 86 9.20 -1.65 -14.11
C SER A 86 8.80 -1.47 -12.64
N LEU A 87 9.58 -0.71 -11.86
CA LEU A 87 9.26 -0.35 -10.48
C LEU A 87 7.90 0.37 -10.39
N TYR A 88 7.74 1.45 -11.15
CA TYR A 88 6.55 2.29 -11.11
C TYR A 88 5.32 1.59 -11.70
N GLY A 89 5.50 0.77 -12.75
CA GLY A 89 4.44 -0.09 -13.26
C GLY A 89 3.95 -1.09 -12.21
N CYS A 90 4.87 -1.68 -11.43
CA CYS A 90 4.48 -2.61 -10.38
C CYS A 90 3.75 -1.93 -9.23
N LEU A 91 4.27 -0.81 -8.72
CA LEU A 91 3.63 -0.01 -7.68
C LEU A 91 2.23 0.46 -8.12
N TRP A 92 2.11 0.96 -9.35
CA TRP A 92 0.84 1.38 -9.89
C TRP A 92 -0.16 0.23 -10.00
N SER A 93 0.25 -0.94 -10.49
CA SER A 93 -0.65 -2.09 -10.59
C SER A 93 -1.08 -2.62 -9.21
N ALA A 94 -0.18 -2.60 -8.22
CA ALA A 94 -0.55 -2.93 -6.83
C ALA A 94 -1.65 -1.99 -6.32
N TYR A 95 -1.56 -0.69 -6.61
CA TYR A 95 -2.50 0.32 -6.17
C TYR A 95 -3.80 0.38 -6.99
N LYS A 96 -3.73 0.40 -8.33
CA LYS A 96 -4.91 0.55 -9.20
C LYS A 96 -5.67 -0.74 -9.40
N ASP A 97 -4.97 -1.87 -9.49
CA ASP A 97 -5.60 -3.14 -9.88
C ASP A 97 -5.81 -4.04 -8.67
N ARG A 98 -4.76 -4.27 -7.87
CA ARG A 98 -4.79 -5.24 -6.77
C ARG A 98 -5.56 -4.72 -5.56
N LEU A 99 -5.31 -3.49 -5.14
CA LEU A 99 -6.08 -2.86 -4.06
C LEU A 99 -7.57 -2.76 -4.40
N VAL A 100 -7.94 -2.38 -5.64
CA VAL A 100 -9.35 -2.29 -6.03
C VAL A 100 -10.04 -3.65 -5.96
N LYS A 101 -9.39 -4.72 -6.42
CA LYS A 101 -9.91 -6.08 -6.29
C LYS A 101 -10.04 -6.51 -4.83
N PHE A 102 -9.03 -6.20 -4.02
CA PHE A 102 -9.04 -6.46 -2.58
C PHE A 102 -10.20 -5.75 -1.89
N THR A 103 -10.38 -4.44 -2.05
CA THR A 103 -11.48 -3.75 -1.38
C THR A 103 -12.85 -4.21 -1.88
N ARG A 104 -12.95 -4.57 -3.17
CA ARG A 104 -14.18 -5.09 -3.77
C ARG A 104 -14.56 -6.46 -3.20
N SER A 105 -13.60 -7.32 -2.85
CA SER A 105 -13.89 -8.66 -2.32
C SER A 105 -14.71 -8.62 -1.03
N PHE A 106 -14.58 -7.55 -0.26
CA PHE A 106 -15.33 -7.31 0.96
C PHE A 106 -16.30 -6.12 0.84
N GLY A 107 -16.72 -5.77 -0.38
CA GLY A 107 -17.89 -4.93 -0.63
C GLY A 107 -17.63 -3.44 -0.84
N TYR A 108 -16.38 -3.00 -0.99
CA TYR A 108 -16.02 -1.62 -1.29
C TYR A 108 -15.38 -1.51 -2.68
N ASP A 109 -16.14 -1.09 -3.68
CA ASP A 109 -15.60 -0.88 -5.03
C ASP A 109 -14.88 0.47 -5.14
N THR A 110 -13.58 0.46 -4.88
CA THR A 110 -12.71 1.65 -4.92
C THR A 110 -12.20 1.99 -6.33
N GLY A 111 -12.83 1.45 -7.39
CA GLY A 111 -12.51 1.86 -8.77
C GLY A 111 -12.70 3.37 -9.02
N CYS A 112 -13.57 4.02 -8.24
CA CYS A 112 -13.82 5.46 -8.30
C CYS A 112 -12.54 6.31 -8.11
N LEU A 113 -11.56 5.82 -7.35
CA LEU A 113 -10.29 6.52 -7.09
C LEU A 113 -9.49 6.85 -8.36
N PHE A 114 -9.80 6.16 -9.47
CA PHE A 114 -9.06 6.20 -10.72
C PHE A 114 -9.90 6.71 -11.91
N SER A 115 -11.08 7.28 -11.67
CA SER A 115 -12.07 7.59 -12.71
C SER A 115 -11.79 8.86 -13.54
N GLY A 116 -10.57 9.40 -13.54
CA GLY A 116 -10.21 10.56 -14.36
C GLY A 116 -11.17 11.75 -14.17
N ASP A 117 -11.76 12.21 -15.26
CA ASP A 117 -12.71 13.35 -15.27
C ASP A 117 -14.01 13.05 -14.49
N ASP A 118 -14.41 11.79 -14.38
CA ASP A 118 -15.60 11.37 -13.64
C ASP A 118 -15.33 11.19 -12.13
N TYR A 119 -14.11 11.47 -11.65
CA TYR A 119 -13.69 11.24 -10.26
C TYR A 119 -14.64 11.83 -9.24
N GLU A 120 -15.02 13.10 -9.38
CA GLU A 120 -15.87 13.79 -8.39
C GLU A 120 -17.25 13.14 -8.29
N GLN A 121 -17.87 12.78 -9.42
CA GLN A 121 -19.17 12.13 -9.45
C GLN A 121 -19.09 10.70 -8.88
N GLN A 122 -18.10 9.91 -9.30
CA GLN A 122 -17.92 8.52 -8.89
C GLN A 122 -17.57 8.42 -7.40
N MET A 123 -16.67 9.29 -6.92
CA MET A 123 -16.31 9.37 -5.51
C MET A 123 -17.51 9.78 -4.65
N SER A 124 -18.27 10.81 -5.06
CA SER A 124 -19.48 11.21 -4.35
C SER A 124 -20.52 10.07 -4.30
N GLY A 125 -20.66 9.32 -5.39
CA GLY A 125 -21.51 8.14 -5.45
C GLY A 125 -21.04 7.00 -4.55
N PHE A 126 -19.73 6.82 -4.39
CA PHE A 126 -19.14 5.87 -3.44
C PHE A 126 -19.41 6.27 -2.00
N ILE A 127 -19.12 7.52 -1.61
CA ILE A 127 -19.34 8.03 -0.25
C ILE A 127 -20.83 7.97 0.14
N ARG A 128 -21.74 8.25 -0.80
CA ARG A 128 -23.18 8.11 -0.54
C ARG A 128 -23.60 6.66 -0.26
N ARG A 129 -22.94 5.67 -0.86
CA ARG A 129 -23.20 4.23 -0.62
C ARG A 129 -22.52 3.73 0.67
N HIS A 130 -21.43 4.36 1.07
CA HIS A 130 -20.61 3.99 2.22
C HIS A 130 -20.34 5.22 3.10
N PRO A 131 -21.36 5.74 3.82
CA PRO A 131 -21.22 6.96 4.60
C PRO A 131 -20.19 6.85 5.74
N GLU A 132 -19.90 5.63 6.20
CA GLU A 132 -18.90 5.35 7.24
C GLU A 132 -17.46 5.72 6.84
N VAL A 133 -17.19 5.92 5.55
CA VAL A 133 -15.87 6.29 5.01
C VAL A 133 -15.87 7.68 4.38
N SER A 134 -16.69 8.59 4.93
CA SER A 134 -16.88 9.95 4.41
C SER A 134 -15.59 10.79 4.29
N ASP A 135 -14.59 10.49 5.11
CA ASP A 135 -13.28 11.13 5.13
C ASP A 135 -12.32 10.62 4.03
N LEU A 136 -12.62 9.47 3.41
CA LEU A 136 -11.78 8.87 2.36
C LEU A 136 -11.58 9.81 1.17
N LYS A 137 -12.58 10.61 0.80
CA LYS A 137 -12.44 11.56 -0.31
C LYS A 137 -11.32 12.55 -0.05
N SER A 138 -11.33 13.19 1.12
CA SER A 138 -10.31 14.18 1.50
C SER A 138 -8.91 13.57 1.50
N PHE A 139 -8.79 12.33 2.00
CA PHE A 139 -7.52 11.61 1.98
C PHE A 139 -7.02 11.36 0.55
N ILE A 140 -7.90 10.93 -0.36
CA ILE A 140 -7.55 10.62 -1.75
C ILE A 140 -7.25 11.89 -2.55
N ASP A 141 -7.99 12.98 -2.32
CA ASP A 141 -7.73 14.27 -2.96
C ASP A 141 -6.29 14.74 -2.69
N ILE A 142 -5.77 14.49 -1.48
CA ILE A 142 -4.36 14.74 -1.14
C ILE A 142 -3.43 13.81 -1.93
N GLN A 143 -3.74 12.51 -2.02
CA GLN A 143 -2.89 11.56 -2.77
C GLN A 143 -2.79 11.93 -4.24
N LYS A 144 -3.91 12.32 -4.87
CA LYS A 144 -3.98 12.80 -6.26
C LYS A 144 -3.04 13.97 -6.52
N ARG A 145 -3.07 14.98 -5.63
CA ARG A 145 -2.25 16.18 -5.74
C ARG A 145 -0.78 15.98 -5.40
N THR A 146 -0.42 14.92 -4.69
CA THR A 146 0.94 14.72 -4.15
C THR A 146 1.77 13.73 -4.95
N TRP A 147 1.21 12.56 -5.30
CA TRP A 147 1.96 11.52 -5.99
C TRP A 147 1.15 10.75 -7.03
N GLN A 148 -0.16 10.55 -6.84
CA GLN A 148 -0.94 9.63 -7.66
C GLN A 148 -1.07 10.11 -9.11
N ASP A 149 -1.39 11.38 -9.34
CA ASP A 149 -1.54 11.88 -10.71
C ASP A 149 -0.15 12.04 -11.38
N TYR A 150 0.88 12.41 -10.62
CA TYR A 150 2.26 12.44 -11.13
C TYR A 150 2.76 11.05 -11.56
N LEU A 151 2.55 10.02 -10.74
CA LEU A 151 2.95 8.65 -11.06
C LEU A 151 2.20 8.11 -12.28
N ARG A 152 0.90 8.42 -12.38
CA ARG A 152 0.08 8.09 -13.55
C ARG A 152 0.67 8.73 -14.80
N ASP A 153 0.96 10.02 -14.75
CA ASP A 153 1.41 10.79 -15.92
C ASP A 153 2.82 10.39 -16.34
N ASN A 154 3.75 10.17 -15.39
CA ASN A 154 5.08 9.66 -15.64
C ASN A 154 5.04 8.29 -16.36
N ARG A 155 4.22 7.35 -15.86
CA ARG A 155 4.07 6.03 -16.48
C ARG A 155 3.46 6.14 -17.88
N ASN A 156 2.40 6.92 -18.05
CA ASN A 156 1.73 7.08 -19.36
C ASN A 156 2.69 7.62 -20.43
N VAL A 157 3.56 8.57 -20.07
CA VAL A 157 4.58 9.09 -20.99
C VAL A 157 5.59 8.02 -21.39
N ASN A 158 6.04 7.22 -20.42
CA ASN A 158 7.01 6.14 -20.65
C ASN A 158 6.42 4.94 -21.41
N GLU A 159 5.12 4.66 -21.26
CA GLU A 159 4.43 3.54 -21.93
C GLU A 159 3.94 3.88 -23.35
N HIS A 160 3.56 5.13 -23.63
CA HIS A 160 2.84 5.46 -24.86
C HIS A 160 3.56 6.39 -25.83
N ASP A 161 4.45 7.28 -25.37
CA ASP A 161 4.91 8.36 -26.26
C ASP A 161 6.28 8.13 -26.88
N GLY A 162 7.21 7.41 -26.25
CA GLY A 162 8.55 7.09 -26.79
C GLY A 162 9.44 8.29 -27.23
N ASP A 163 8.87 9.50 -27.32
CA ASP A 163 9.46 10.73 -27.81
C ASP A 163 9.26 11.85 -26.78
N PHE A 164 10.31 12.07 -26.00
CA PHE A 164 10.37 13.06 -24.93
C PHE A 164 10.49 14.51 -25.45
N ARG A 165 10.59 14.73 -26.78
CA ARG A 165 10.88 16.05 -27.37
C ARG A 165 9.78 17.09 -27.15
N ASN A 166 8.54 16.66 -26.93
CA ASN A 166 7.37 17.56 -26.88
C ASN A 166 6.82 17.86 -25.47
N LYS A 167 7.39 17.30 -24.39
CA LYS A 167 6.82 17.45 -23.04
C LYS A 167 7.81 18.10 -22.07
N LYS A 168 7.88 19.44 -22.11
CA LYS A 168 8.77 20.28 -21.28
C LYS A 168 8.44 20.32 -19.77
N ASN A 169 7.32 19.76 -19.31
CA ASN A 169 6.80 20.02 -17.95
C ASN A 169 6.44 18.78 -17.12
N VAL A 170 6.79 17.56 -17.55
CA VAL A 170 6.55 16.36 -16.71
C VAL A 170 7.74 16.18 -15.76
N PRO A 171 7.53 16.12 -14.44
CA PRO A 171 8.64 15.95 -13.51
C PRO A 171 9.35 14.62 -13.75
N ASP A 172 10.68 14.66 -13.88
CA ASP A 172 11.49 13.45 -13.93
C ASP A 172 11.63 12.87 -12.51
N PHE A 173 10.90 11.78 -12.25
CA PHE A 173 10.93 11.06 -10.98
C PHE A 173 12.05 10.00 -10.92
N ASN A 174 12.82 9.80 -12.00
CA ASN A 174 13.80 8.73 -12.12
C ASN A 174 15.11 9.03 -11.37
N ASN A 175 15.02 9.15 -10.05
CA ASN A 175 16.18 9.16 -9.16
C ASN A 175 15.89 8.31 -7.91
N GLN A 176 16.96 7.89 -7.22
CA GLN A 176 16.88 6.95 -6.11
C GLN A 176 16.02 7.47 -4.95
N GLU A 177 16.11 8.76 -4.62
CA GLU A 177 15.34 9.37 -3.53
C GLU A 177 13.84 9.36 -3.86
N ASN A 178 13.48 9.82 -5.05
CA ASN A 178 12.09 9.81 -5.52
C ASN A 178 11.52 8.39 -5.63
N ALA A 179 12.33 7.41 -6.03
CA ALA A 179 11.93 6.00 -6.04
C ALA A 179 11.50 5.53 -4.65
N LYS A 180 12.28 5.89 -3.62
CA LYS A 180 11.98 5.56 -2.23
C LYS A 180 10.71 6.27 -1.76
N GLN A 181 10.57 7.56 -2.03
CA GLN A 181 9.40 8.35 -1.63
C GLN A 181 8.11 7.83 -2.29
N ILE A 182 8.15 7.50 -3.58
CA ILE A 182 7.00 6.92 -4.30
C ILE A 182 6.66 5.54 -3.75
N PHE A 183 7.66 4.70 -3.45
CA PHE A 183 7.42 3.41 -2.81
C PHE A 183 6.67 3.59 -1.49
N ILE A 184 7.16 4.48 -0.62
CA ILE A 184 6.55 4.80 0.68
C ILE A 184 5.12 5.30 0.48
N ALA A 185 4.90 6.26 -0.42
CA ALA A 185 3.60 6.86 -0.65
C ALA A 185 2.57 5.82 -1.12
N VAL A 186 2.91 5.04 -2.15
CA VAL A 186 2.04 4.00 -2.70
C VAL A 186 1.73 2.94 -1.66
N SER A 187 2.75 2.38 -1.00
CA SER A 187 2.56 1.29 -0.04
C SER A 187 1.77 1.76 1.18
N LYS A 188 2.01 2.99 1.65
CA LYS A 188 1.24 3.61 2.74
C LYS A 188 -0.22 3.81 2.35
N THR A 189 -0.51 4.31 1.14
CA THR A 189 -1.88 4.47 0.68
C THR A 189 -2.60 3.13 0.56
N ILE A 190 -1.94 2.09 0.01
CA ILE A 190 -2.48 0.73 -0.04
C ILE A 190 -2.82 0.23 1.36
N GLU A 191 -1.85 0.32 2.29
CA GLU A 191 -2.01 -0.11 3.68
C GLU A 191 -3.19 0.60 4.35
N MET A 192 -3.23 1.93 4.30
CA MET A 192 -4.26 2.76 4.94
C MET A 192 -5.65 2.50 4.35
N VAL A 193 -5.82 2.59 3.03
CA VAL A 193 -7.12 2.36 2.39
C VAL A 193 -7.59 0.93 2.62
N GLY A 194 -6.70 -0.04 2.43
CA GLY A 194 -7.00 -1.46 2.61
C GLY A 194 -7.47 -1.75 4.04
N ILE A 195 -6.68 -1.38 5.05
CA ILE A 195 -6.99 -1.74 6.44
C ILE A 195 -8.18 -0.95 6.99
N THR A 196 -8.33 0.33 6.64
CA THR A 196 -9.47 1.14 7.08
C THR A 196 -10.77 0.54 6.56
N LEU A 197 -10.86 0.22 5.26
CA LEU A 197 -12.07 -0.37 4.70
C LEU A 197 -12.34 -1.78 5.25
N LEU A 198 -11.30 -2.60 5.40
CA LEU A 198 -11.41 -3.94 5.96
C LEU A 198 -11.88 -3.91 7.42
N SER A 199 -11.47 -2.89 8.20
CA SER A 199 -11.83 -2.75 9.61
C SER A 199 -13.36 -2.69 9.83
N TYR A 200 -14.11 -2.12 8.88
CA TYR A 200 -15.57 -2.09 8.93
C TYR A 200 -16.24 -3.45 8.72
N LYS A 201 -15.48 -4.46 8.30
CA LYS A 201 -15.94 -5.86 8.16
C LYS A 201 -15.52 -6.74 9.31
N LEU A 202 -14.76 -6.22 10.28
CA LEU A 202 -14.34 -6.96 11.44
C LEU A 202 -15.46 -7.02 12.49
N PRO A 203 -15.51 -8.08 13.31
CA PRO A 203 -16.42 -8.16 14.45
C PRO A 203 -16.17 -7.01 15.43
N LYS A 204 -17.21 -6.58 16.15
CA LYS A 204 -17.14 -5.46 17.12
C LYS A 204 -16.12 -5.67 18.25
N TYR A 205 -15.73 -6.91 18.50
CA TYR A 205 -14.72 -7.26 19.52
C TYR A 205 -13.29 -7.27 18.96
N ILE A 206 -13.08 -6.92 17.69
CA ILE A 206 -11.77 -6.78 17.05
C ILE A 206 -11.62 -5.33 16.60
N ASN A 207 -10.49 -4.73 16.97
CA ASN A 207 -10.11 -3.38 16.55
C ASN A 207 -8.81 -3.42 15.75
N VAL A 208 -8.72 -2.52 14.78
CA VAL A 208 -7.44 -2.11 14.19
C VAL A 208 -7.02 -0.83 14.91
N ILE A 209 -5.80 -0.81 15.44
CA ILE A 209 -5.25 0.36 16.12
C ILE A 209 -4.04 0.89 15.37
N LEU A 210 -3.91 2.22 15.32
CA LEU A 210 -2.71 2.89 14.84
C LEU A 210 -1.68 2.91 15.98
N VAL A 211 -0.56 2.22 15.82
CA VAL A 211 0.50 2.12 16.85
C VAL A 211 1.69 3.01 16.52
N ASN A 212 1.94 3.31 15.24
CA ASN A 212 3.01 4.21 14.82
C ASN A 212 2.64 4.94 13.53
N ASN A 213 2.27 6.22 13.63
CA ASN A 213 1.86 7.02 12.47
C ASN A 213 3.02 7.39 11.52
N LYS A 214 4.27 7.30 11.97
CA LYS A 214 5.48 7.63 11.21
C LYS A 214 6.15 6.42 10.55
N ALA A 215 5.84 5.20 11.01
CA ALA A 215 6.37 3.99 10.40
C ALA A 215 6.10 3.97 8.89
N THR A 216 7.05 3.46 8.13
CA THR A 216 6.98 3.22 6.69
C THR A 216 7.34 1.75 6.42
N VAL A 217 7.17 1.30 5.18
CA VAL A 217 7.64 -0.03 4.79
C VAL A 217 9.15 -0.20 4.89
N PHE A 218 9.92 0.86 5.09
CA PHE A 218 11.37 0.76 5.33
C PHE A 218 11.72 0.64 6.82
N ASP A 219 10.73 0.75 7.70
CA ASP A 219 10.90 0.59 9.14
C ASP A 219 10.49 -0.80 9.57
N ARG A 220 11.20 -1.38 10.54
CA ARG A 220 10.82 -2.66 11.18
C ARG A 220 9.63 -2.55 12.12
N ALA A 221 9.07 -1.35 12.27
CA ALA A 221 7.94 -1.08 13.15
C ALA A 221 6.65 -1.11 12.34
N HIS A 222 5.63 -1.81 12.85
CA HIS A 222 4.32 -1.82 12.23
C HIS A 222 3.60 -0.48 12.43
N ARG A 223 2.85 -0.04 11.41
CA ARG A 223 1.96 1.13 11.53
C ARG A 223 0.69 0.79 12.30
N TYR A 224 0.12 -0.39 12.03
CA TYR A 224 -1.14 -0.85 12.59
C TYR A 224 -0.99 -2.19 13.30
N GLU A 225 -1.90 -2.44 14.24
CA GLU A 225 -2.08 -3.75 14.84
C GLU A 225 -3.57 -4.14 14.92
N VAL A 226 -3.86 -5.41 14.65
CA VAL A 226 -5.17 -6.02 14.91
C VAL A 226 -5.16 -6.60 16.34
N ARG A 227 -6.07 -6.16 17.19
CA ARG A 227 -6.21 -6.58 18.60
C ARG A 227 -7.67 -6.85 18.95
N HIS A 228 -7.89 -7.63 20.01
CA HIS A 228 -9.21 -7.69 20.63
C HIS A 228 -9.53 -6.35 21.29
N ALA A 229 -10.75 -5.85 21.08
CA ALA A 229 -11.26 -4.67 21.76
C ALA A 229 -11.36 -4.98 23.25
N LEU A 230 -10.61 -4.26 24.08
CA LEU A 230 -10.79 -4.30 25.53
C LEU A 230 -12.09 -3.54 25.85
N GLN A 231 -13.02 -4.18 26.57
CA GLN A 231 -14.17 -3.49 27.14
C GLN A 231 -13.66 -2.33 28.03
N GLY A 232 -13.89 -1.09 27.62
CA GLY A 232 -13.56 0.11 28.41
C GLY A 232 -12.36 0.94 27.92
N THR A 233 -11.67 0.57 26.85
CA THR A 233 -10.75 1.49 26.16
C THR A 233 -11.47 2.22 25.03
N ASP A 234 -11.40 3.55 25.08
CA ASP A 234 -12.08 4.55 24.24
C ASP A 234 -12.36 4.08 22.80
N ALA A 235 -13.63 4.10 22.39
CA ALA A 235 -14.12 3.67 21.08
C ALA A 235 -13.91 4.76 19.99
N LYS A 236 -12.86 5.59 20.14
CA LYS A 236 -12.62 6.64 19.15
C LYS A 236 -12.21 6.00 17.83
N PRO A 237 -12.82 6.41 16.71
CA PRO A 237 -12.45 5.94 15.39
C PRO A 237 -10.98 6.28 15.10
N LEU A 238 -10.39 5.53 14.16
CA LEU A 238 -9.00 5.55 13.69
C LEU A 238 -8.42 6.94 13.28
N PHE A 239 -9.18 8.02 13.38
CA PHE A 239 -8.82 9.34 12.90
C PHE A 239 -9.17 10.43 13.92
N ASP A 240 -8.24 10.71 14.84
CA ASP A 240 -7.98 12.11 15.17
C ASP A 240 -7.18 12.65 13.99
N SER A 241 -7.75 13.56 13.20
CA SER A 241 -7.10 14.19 12.03
C SER A 241 -5.65 14.58 12.38
N PRO A 242 -4.62 13.92 11.80
CA PRO A 242 -3.23 14.27 12.06
C PRO A 242 -2.73 15.35 11.09
N TYR A 243 -3.62 16.09 10.41
CA TYR A 243 -3.25 17.08 9.40
C TYR A 243 -3.11 18.50 9.98
N TYR A 244 -2.27 18.63 11.01
CA TYR A 244 -1.50 19.84 11.28
C TYR A 244 -0.02 19.55 11.05
#